data_AF-A0MH08-F1
#
_entry.id   AF-A0MH08-F1
#
_cell.length_a   1.000
_cell.length_b   1.000
_cell.length_c   1.000
_cell.angle_alpha   90.00
_cell.angle_beta   90.00
_cell.angle_gamma   90.00
#
_symmetry.space_group_name_H-M   'P 1'
#
loop_
_entity.id
_entity.type
_entity.pdbx_description
1 polymer ?
#
loop_
_entity_poly.entity_id
_entity_poly.type
_entity_poly.pdbx_seq_one_letter_code
_entity_poly.pdbx_strand_id
1 'polypeptide(L)'
;DSFNDVYIAYELMNTDLHQIIRSNQALSEEHCQYFLYQILRGLKYIHSANVLHRDLKPSNLLLNANCDLKICDFGLARVTSETDFMTEYVVTRWYRAPELLLNSSDYTAAIDVWSVGCIFMELMDRKPLFPGRDHVHQLRLLLEFIGTPSEITS
;
A
#
# COMPACT_ATOMS: atom_id res chain seq x y z
N ASP A 1 -2.21 -17.40 -37.37
CA ASP A 1 -3.13 -17.35 -36.21
C ASP A 1 -2.53 -18.05 -35.01
N SER A 2 -1.86 -17.29 -34.15
CA SER A 2 -1.40 -17.78 -32.84
C SER A 2 -1.90 -16.78 -31.80
N PHE A 3 -2.91 -17.17 -31.03
CA PHE A 3 -3.32 -16.40 -29.85
C PHE A 3 -2.16 -16.41 -28.84
N ASN A 4 -1.59 -15.23 -28.59
CA ASN A 4 -0.50 -15.01 -27.62
C ASN A 4 -1.02 -14.38 -26.31
N ASP A 5 -2.32 -14.43 -26.08
CA ASP A 5 -2.97 -13.78 -24.95
C ASP A 5 -3.10 -14.73 -23.75
N VAL A 6 -2.81 -14.22 -22.56
CA VAL A 6 -3.02 -14.94 -21.29
C VAL A 6 -4.25 -14.35 -20.62
N TYR A 7 -5.23 -15.21 -20.34
CA TYR A 7 -6.42 -14.85 -19.58
C TYR A 7 -6.35 -15.48 -18.20
N ILE A 8 -6.62 -14.68 -17.18
CA ILE A 8 -6.65 -15.15 -15.79
C ILE A 8 -8.04 -14.86 -15.22
N ALA A 9 -8.69 -15.91 -14.72
CA ALA A 9 -10.00 -15.82 -14.10
C ALA A 9 -9.86 -15.87 -12.57
N TYR A 10 -10.55 -14.95 -11.90
CA TYR A 10 -10.59 -14.84 -10.44
C TYR A 10 -12.04 -14.71 -9.97
N GLU A 11 -12.25 -14.74 -8.66
CA GLU A 11 -13.53 -14.35 -8.07
C GLU A 11 -13.85 -12.87 -8.38
N LEU A 12 -15.14 -12.57 -8.48
CA LEU A 12 -15.59 -11.22 -8.74
C LEU A 12 -15.57 -10.39 -7.45
N MET A 13 -14.74 -9.35 -7.44
CA MET A 13 -14.78 -8.30 -6.42
C MET A 13 -15.51 -7.09 -7.03
N ASN A 14 -16.47 -6.53 -6.30
CA ASN A 14 -17.40 -5.52 -6.82
C ASN A 14 -16.75 -4.14 -6.98
N THR A 15 -15.80 -3.81 -6.12
CA THR A 15 -15.17 -2.49 -6.06
C THR A 15 -13.78 -2.61 -5.43
N ASP A 16 -13.07 -1.49 -5.32
CA ASP A 16 -11.88 -1.35 -4.51
C ASP A 16 -12.11 -0.32 -3.38
N LEU A 17 -11.17 -0.26 -2.44
CA LEU A 17 -11.23 0.63 -1.29
C LEU A 17 -11.11 2.12 -1.70
N HIS A 18 -10.42 2.43 -2.79
CA HIS A 18 -10.31 3.80 -3.33
C HIS A 18 -11.67 4.36 -3.73
N GLN A 19 -12.48 3.58 -4.43
CA GLN A 19 -13.85 3.98 -4.78
C GLN A 19 -14.72 4.15 -3.55
N ILE A 20 -14.61 3.26 -2.56
CA ILE A 20 -15.38 3.35 -1.31
C ILE A 20 -15.04 4.62 -0.53
N ILE A 21 -13.75 4.92 -0.35
CA ILE A 21 -13.26 6.14 0.34
C ILE A 21 -13.81 7.42 -0.32
N ARG A 22 -13.86 7.46 -1.66
CA ARG A 22 -14.32 8.62 -2.44
C ARG A 22 -15.83 8.71 -2.61
N SER A 23 -16.57 7.67 -2.24
CA SER A 23 -18.01 7.63 -2.38
C SER A 23 -18.74 8.36 -1.25
N ASN A 24 -20.04 8.59 -1.42
CA ASN A 24 -20.93 9.08 -0.37
C ASN A 24 -21.39 7.98 0.60
N GLN A 25 -20.94 6.73 0.42
CA GLN A 25 -21.27 5.64 1.33
C GLN A 25 -20.71 5.95 2.72
N ALA A 26 -21.51 5.74 3.77
CA ALA A 26 -21.05 5.94 5.13
C ALA A 26 -20.00 4.87 5.50
N LEU A 27 -18.92 5.31 6.15
CA LEU A 27 -17.87 4.44 6.70
C LEU A 27 -17.90 4.64 8.21
N SER A 28 -18.42 3.65 8.93
CA SER A 28 -18.36 3.66 10.40
C SER A 28 -16.97 3.23 10.87
N GLU A 29 -16.68 3.50 12.15
CA GLU A 29 -15.45 3.03 12.78
C GLU A 29 -15.30 1.51 12.69
N GLU A 30 -16.41 0.76 12.85
CA GLU A 30 -16.43 -0.69 12.69
C GLU A 30 -16.01 -1.14 11.28
N HIS A 31 -16.42 -0.42 10.23
CA HIS A 31 -15.95 -0.71 8.87
C HIS A 31 -14.43 -0.50 8.76
N CYS A 32 -13.92 0.62 9.30
CA CYS A 32 -12.49 0.91 9.28
C CYS A 32 -11.68 -0.15 10.05
N GLN A 33 -12.15 -0.55 11.23
CA GLN A 33 -11.53 -1.61 12.03
C GLN A 33 -11.56 -2.97 11.30
N TYR A 34 -12.69 -3.31 10.66
CA TYR A 34 -12.84 -4.57 9.93
C TYR A 34 -11.95 -4.62 8.68
N PHE A 35 -11.85 -3.53 7.91
CA PHE A 35 -10.94 -3.47 6.77
C PHE A 35 -9.48 -3.53 7.21
N LEU A 36 -9.09 -2.76 8.24
CA LEU A 36 -7.73 -2.81 8.78
C LEU A 36 -7.35 -4.24 9.21
N TYR A 37 -8.24 -4.92 9.94
CA TYR A 37 -8.05 -6.31 10.34
C TYR A 37 -7.79 -7.24 9.15
N GLN A 38 -8.62 -7.15 8.10
CA GLN A 38 -8.50 -8.00 6.93
C GLN A 38 -7.20 -7.74 6.15
N ILE A 39 -6.79 -6.48 6.01
CA ILE A 39 -5.52 -6.11 5.38
C ILE A 39 -4.35 -6.72 6.16
N LEU A 40 -4.30 -6.52 7.47
CA LEU A 40 -3.23 -7.05 8.32
C LEU A 40 -3.22 -8.58 8.36
N ARG A 41 -4.39 -9.22 8.34
CA ARG A 41 -4.51 -10.68 8.25
C ARG A 41 -3.93 -11.20 6.93
N GLY A 42 -4.23 -10.54 5.81
CA GLY A 42 -3.66 -10.87 4.50
C GLY A 42 -2.15 -10.68 4.48
N LEU A 43 -1.65 -9.56 5.00
CA LEU A 43 -0.21 -9.29 5.05
C LEU A 43 0.55 -10.24 5.94
N LYS A 44 0.00 -10.64 7.10
CA LYS A 44 0.60 -11.68 7.94
C LYS A 44 0.91 -12.94 7.13
N TYR A 45 -0.02 -13.35 6.26
CA TYR A 45 0.17 -14.51 5.39
C TYR A 45 1.26 -14.25 4.34
N ILE A 46 1.18 -13.13 3.61
CA ILE A 46 2.14 -12.74 2.57
C ILE A 46 3.57 -12.66 3.14
N HIS A 47 3.73 -11.98 4.27
CA HIS A 47 5.03 -11.79 4.94
C HIS A 47 5.58 -13.09 5.52
N SER A 48 4.72 -14.01 5.97
CA SER A 48 5.18 -15.35 6.41
C SER A 48 5.77 -16.20 5.28
N ALA A 49 5.46 -15.86 4.03
CA ALA A 49 6.05 -16.46 2.85
C ALA A 49 7.29 -15.70 2.33
N ASN A 50 7.85 -14.77 3.13
CA ASN A 50 8.96 -13.90 2.76
C ASN A 50 8.71 -13.04 1.50
N VAL A 51 7.45 -12.72 1.22
CA VAL A 51 7.05 -11.84 0.11
C VAL A 51 6.75 -10.44 0.65
N LEU A 52 7.18 -9.42 -0.07
CA LEU A 52 6.83 -8.02 0.14
C LEU A 52 5.89 -7.57 -0.97
N HIS A 53 4.78 -6.88 -0.63
CA HIS A 53 3.82 -6.41 -1.63
C HIS A 53 4.32 -5.15 -2.36
N ARG A 54 4.86 -4.18 -1.61
CA ARG A 54 5.56 -2.96 -2.09
C ARG A 54 4.72 -1.90 -2.80
N ASP A 55 3.50 -2.25 -3.22
CA ASP A 55 2.55 -1.30 -3.84
C ASP A 55 1.15 -1.38 -3.21
N LEU A 56 1.09 -1.44 -1.87
CA LEU A 56 -0.19 -1.34 -1.18
C LEU A 56 -0.73 0.09 -1.30
N LYS A 57 -1.96 0.19 -1.81
CA LYS A 57 -2.74 1.42 -1.94
C LYS A 57 -4.22 1.04 -2.02
N PRO A 58 -5.15 1.97 -1.76
CA PRO A 58 -6.58 1.64 -1.69
C PRO A 58 -7.13 0.97 -2.97
N SER A 59 -6.61 1.30 -4.15
CA SER A 59 -7.03 0.65 -5.42
C SER A 59 -6.58 -0.81 -5.55
N ASN A 60 -5.59 -1.25 -4.76
CA ASN A 60 -5.08 -2.63 -4.74
C ASN A 60 -5.72 -3.48 -3.62
N LEU A 61 -6.76 -2.94 -2.97
CA LEU A 61 -7.54 -3.59 -1.93
C LEU A 61 -8.97 -3.73 -2.43
N LEU A 62 -9.28 -4.91 -2.95
CA LEU A 62 -10.57 -5.21 -3.55
C LEU A 62 -11.61 -5.55 -2.48
N LEU A 63 -12.85 -5.18 -2.72
CA LEU A 63 -13.99 -5.38 -1.83
C LEU A 63 -15.18 -6.01 -2.57
N ASN A 64 -15.91 -6.88 -1.88
CA ASN A 64 -17.20 -7.39 -2.32
C ASN A 64 -18.36 -6.79 -1.51
N ALA A 65 -19.60 -7.14 -1.88
CA ALA A 65 -20.81 -6.67 -1.19
C ALA A 65 -20.94 -7.12 0.28
N ASN A 66 -20.18 -8.13 0.71
CA ASN A 66 -20.15 -8.60 2.10
C ASN A 66 -19.08 -7.90 2.94
N CYS A 67 -18.43 -6.86 2.41
CA CYS A 67 -17.27 -6.20 3.02
C CYS A 67 -16.05 -7.12 3.19
N ASP A 68 -15.96 -8.22 2.45
CA ASP A 68 -14.74 -9.03 2.41
C ASP A 68 -13.68 -8.31 1.57
N LEU A 69 -12.46 -8.28 2.10
CA LEU A 69 -11.32 -7.59 1.49
C LEU A 69 -10.28 -8.58 0.98
N LYS A 70 -9.75 -8.32 -0.22
CA LYS A 70 -8.64 -9.08 -0.80
C LYS A 70 -7.55 -8.15 -1.34
N ILE A 71 -6.30 -8.49 -1.03
CA ILE A 71 -5.11 -7.80 -1.55
C ILE A 71 -4.87 -8.33 -2.97
N CYS A 72 -4.68 -7.43 -3.93
CA CYS A 72 -4.38 -7.78 -5.32
C CYS A 72 -3.17 -6.98 -5.85
N ASP A 73 -2.79 -7.28 -7.09
CA ASP A 73 -1.68 -6.62 -7.82
C ASP A 73 -0.30 -6.85 -7.20
N PHE A 74 0.18 -8.09 -7.35
CA PHE A 74 1.52 -8.51 -6.97
C PHE A 74 2.57 -8.23 -8.05
N GLY A 75 2.29 -7.37 -9.04
CA GLY A 75 3.20 -7.11 -10.16
C GLY A 75 4.55 -6.49 -9.73
N LEU A 76 4.57 -5.83 -8.58
CA LEU A 76 5.78 -5.25 -7.97
C LEU A 76 6.30 -6.02 -6.75
N ALA A 77 5.67 -7.16 -6.42
CA ALA A 77 6.04 -7.96 -5.26
C ALA A 77 7.43 -8.60 -5.44
N ARG A 78 8.15 -8.76 -4.34
CA ARG A 78 9.51 -9.34 -4.32
C ARG A 78 9.71 -10.27 -3.13
N VAL A 79 10.57 -11.26 -3.31
CA VAL A 79 11.09 -12.07 -2.21
C VAL A 79 12.18 -11.28 -1.50
N THR A 80 12.20 -11.30 -0.17
CA THR A 80 13.13 -10.50 0.66
C THR A 80 14.63 -10.73 0.39
N SER A 81 15.01 -11.80 -0.32
CA SER A 81 16.40 -12.11 -0.67
C SER A 81 16.91 -11.43 -1.95
N GLU A 82 16.05 -10.78 -2.74
CA GLU A 82 16.45 -10.16 -4.01
C GLU A 82 16.89 -8.70 -3.80
N THR A 83 18.21 -8.48 -3.75
CA THR A 83 18.83 -7.14 -3.65
C THR A 83 18.96 -6.47 -5.03
N ASP A 84 17.89 -6.43 -5.81
CA ASP A 84 17.91 -5.74 -7.10
C ASP A 84 17.59 -4.24 -6.93
N PHE A 85 18.49 -3.41 -7.46
CA PHE A 85 18.33 -1.96 -7.53
C PHE A 85 17.05 -1.60 -8.29
N MET A 86 16.25 -0.72 -7.70
CA MET A 86 14.99 -0.29 -8.29
C MET A 86 15.19 0.91 -9.21
N THR A 87 14.70 0.81 -10.44
CA THR A 87 14.43 1.99 -11.28
C THR A 87 13.36 2.87 -10.62
N GLU A 88 13.50 4.18 -10.75
CA GLU A 88 12.55 5.16 -10.23
C GLU A 88 11.18 5.00 -10.92
N TYR A 89 10.29 4.19 -10.35
CA TYR A 89 8.97 3.94 -10.94
C TYR A 89 8.04 5.13 -10.76
N VAL A 90 7.54 5.63 -11.89
CA VAL A 90 6.50 6.68 -12.05
C VAL A 90 5.12 6.11 -11.66
N VAL A 91 4.94 5.78 -10.39
CA VAL A 91 3.65 5.35 -9.80
C VAL A 91 3.34 6.25 -8.59
N THR A 92 2.10 6.23 -8.11
CA THR A 92 1.64 6.95 -6.92
C THR A 92 2.57 6.71 -5.73
N ARG A 93 3.23 7.76 -5.24
CA ARG A 93 4.23 7.70 -4.15
C ARG A 93 3.63 7.83 -2.75
N TRP A 94 2.32 8.13 -2.65
CA TRP A 94 1.65 8.56 -1.42
C TRP A 94 1.69 7.55 -0.28
N TYR A 95 1.80 6.26 -0.61
CA TYR A 95 1.81 5.15 0.34
C TYR A 95 3.21 4.52 0.52
N ARG A 96 4.25 5.09 -0.12
CA ARG A 96 5.61 4.54 -0.04
C ARG A 96 6.27 4.92 1.28
N ALA A 97 6.94 3.94 1.89
CA ALA A 97 7.73 4.14 3.10
C ALA A 97 8.95 5.06 2.85
N PRO A 98 9.42 5.80 3.86
CA PRO A 98 10.57 6.69 3.74
C PRO A 98 11.83 5.99 3.18
N GLU A 99 12.13 4.78 3.63
CA GLU A 99 13.28 3.98 3.18
C GLU A 99 13.22 3.60 1.70
N LEU A 100 12.01 3.43 1.13
CA LEU A 100 11.82 3.22 -0.31
C LEU A 100 12.00 4.49 -1.11
N LEU A 101 11.69 5.66 -0.53
CA LEU A 101 11.94 6.95 -1.19
C LEU A 101 13.43 7.30 -1.14
N LEU A 102 14.13 6.97 -0.05
CA LEU A 102 15.56 7.23 0.11
C LEU A 102 16.45 6.21 -0.61
N ASN A 103 15.89 5.24 -1.35
CA ASN A 103 16.61 4.16 -2.01
C ASN A 103 17.54 3.38 -1.06
N SER A 104 17.10 3.14 0.18
CA SER A 104 17.81 2.26 1.11
C SER A 104 17.90 0.85 0.55
N SER A 105 19.05 0.19 0.70
CA SER A 105 19.21 -1.24 0.39
C SER A 105 18.50 -2.14 1.40
N ASP A 106 18.25 -1.62 2.59
CA ASP A 106 17.78 -2.39 3.74
C ASP A 106 16.31 -2.06 3.99
N TYR A 107 15.42 -2.72 3.25
CA TYR A 107 13.98 -2.64 3.46
C TYR A 107 13.41 -4.00 3.85
N THR A 108 12.37 -3.98 4.68
CA THR A 108 11.76 -5.18 5.27
C THR A 108 10.25 -5.18 5.04
N ALA A 109 9.54 -6.15 5.61
CA ALA A 109 8.08 -6.16 5.71
C ALA A 109 7.47 -4.86 6.29
N ALA A 110 8.27 -4.06 7.02
CA ALA A 110 7.86 -2.77 7.56
C ALA A 110 7.36 -1.77 6.48
N ILE A 111 7.85 -1.86 5.24
CA ILE A 111 7.41 -0.96 4.17
C ILE A 111 5.92 -1.13 3.85
N ASP A 112 5.41 -2.36 3.90
CA ASP A 112 4.00 -2.64 3.66
C ASP A 112 3.16 -2.15 4.84
N VAL A 113 3.68 -2.29 6.07
CA VAL A 113 3.03 -1.77 7.29
C VAL A 113 2.91 -0.25 7.25
N TRP A 114 3.92 0.46 6.74
CA TRP A 114 3.84 1.90 6.48
C TRP A 114 2.69 2.25 5.54
N SER A 115 2.58 1.54 4.41
CA SER A 115 1.48 1.73 3.45
C SER A 115 0.13 1.50 4.11
N VAL A 116 -0.01 0.47 4.96
CA VAL A 116 -1.24 0.23 5.73
C VAL A 116 -1.59 1.40 6.65
N GLY A 117 -0.60 2.00 7.32
CA GLY A 117 -0.82 3.19 8.15
C GLY A 117 -1.40 4.37 7.35
N CYS A 118 -0.85 4.62 6.16
CA CYS A 118 -1.35 5.65 5.25
C CYS A 118 -2.80 5.37 4.81
N ILE A 119 -3.10 4.11 4.47
CA ILE A 119 -4.45 3.67 4.07
C ILE A 119 -5.44 3.78 5.23
N PHE A 120 -5.03 3.43 6.44
CA PHE A 120 -5.90 3.51 7.62
C PHE A 120 -6.29 4.95 7.95
N MET A 121 -5.34 5.89 7.89
CA MET A 121 -5.63 7.31 8.05
C MET A 121 -6.56 7.81 6.94
N GLU A 122 -6.33 7.39 5.70
CA GLU A 122 -7.21 7.77 4.58
C GLU A 122 -8.64 7.22 4.72
N LEU A 123 -8.82 6.04 5.30
CA LEU A 123 -10.14 5.49 5.63
C LEU A 123 -10.89 6.37 6.64
N MET A 124 -10.19 6.89 7.65
CA MET A 124 -10.77 7.72 8.70
C MET A 124 -11.09 9.13 8.19
N ASP A 125 -10.17 9.75 7.46
CA ASP A 125 -10.26 11.16 7.07
C ASP A 125 -10.83 11.39 5.66
N ARG A 126 -11.03 10.31 4.90
CA ARG A 126 -11.41 10.31 3.47
C ARG A 126 -10.50 11.14 2.57
N LYS A 127 -9.26 11.35 3.00
CA LYS A 127 -8.24 12.14 2.31
C LYS A 127 -6.90 11.45 2.42
N PRO A 128 -6.13 11.37 1.32
CA PRO A 128 -4.78 10.80 1.36
C PRO A 128 -3.92 11.54 2.39
N LEU A 129 -3.16 10.79 3.19
CA LEU A 129 -2.31 11.36 4.24
C LEU A 129 -1.13 12.17 3.67
N PHE A 130 -0.48 11.65 2.61
CA PHE A 130 0.70 12.28 2.01
C PHE A 130 0.56 12.43 0.49
N PRO A 131 -0.25 13.40 -0.01
CA PRO A 131 -0.46 13.60 -1.44
C PRO A 131 0.71 14.37 -2.10
N GLY A 132 1.90 13.77 -2.12
CA GLY A 132 3.08 14.33 -2.78
C GLY A 132 2.89 14.52 -4.28
N ARG A 133 3.32 15.66 -4.81
CA ARG A 133 3.21 16.01 -6.25
C ARG A 133 4.41 15.50 -7.03
N ASP A 134 5.55 15.43 -6.36
CA ASP A 134 6.83 14.95 -6.86
C ASP A 134 7.61 14.34 -5.69
N HIS A 135 8.78 13.80 -5.98
CA HIS A 135 9.64 13.13 -4.99
C HIS A 135 10.01 14.05 -3.81
N VAL A 136 10.40 15.29 -4.09
CA VAL A 136 10.83 16.27 -3.09
C VAL A 136 9.65 16.68 -2.22
N HIS A 137 8.49 16.93 -2.82
CA HIS A 137 7.26 17.24 -2.09
C HIS A 137 6.83 16.09 -1.19
N GLN A 138 6.93 14.84 -1.66
CA GLN A 138 6.59 13.66 -0.86
C GLN A 138 7.49 13.57 0.39
N LEU A 139 8.80 13.69 0.22
CA LEU A 139 9.75 13.66 1.35
C LEU A 139 9.48 14.79 2.35
N ARG A 140 9.18 16.00 1.84
CA ARG A 140 8.84 17.14 2.69
C ARG A 140 7.60 16.86 3.55
N LEU A 141 6.52 16.34 2.97
CA LEU A 141 5.30 15.99 3.72
C LEU A 141 5.58 14.95 4.83
N LEU A 142 6.43 13.97 4.54
CA LEU A 142 6.83 12.96 5.53
C LEU A 142 7.63 13.56 6.69
N LEU A 143 8.62 14.40 6.39
CA LEU A 143 9.46 15.05 7.40
C LEU A 143 8.67 16.04 8.26
N GLU A 144 7.71 16.76 7.68
CA GLU A 144 6.82 17.66 8.42
C GLU A 144 5.91 16.89 9.41
N PHE A 145 5.52 15.64 9.07
CA PHE A 145 4.67 14.81 9.91
C PHE A 145 5.42 14.03 11.00
N ILE A 146 6.53 13.37 10.62
CA ILE A 146 7.33 12.54 11.54
C ILE A 146 8.28 13.39 12.40
N GLY A 147 8.62 14.59 11.92
CA GLY A 147 9.73 15.40 12.41
C GLY A 147 11.03 15.10 11.65
N THR A 148 12.02 15.96 11.80
CA THR A 148 13.38 15.69 11.29
C THR A 148 13.98 14.49 12.04
N PRO A 149 14.60 13.52 11.35
CA PRO A 149 15.32 12.44 12.00
C PRO A 149 16.28 13.04 13.03
N SER A 150 16.12 12.69 14.30
CA SER A 150 17.09 13.06 15.32
C SER A 150 18.42 12.43 14.94
N GLU A 151 19.49 13.24 14.86
CA GLU A 151 20.85 12.73 14.71
C GLU A 151 21.07 11.67 15.79
N ILE A 152 21.13 10.39 15.40
CA ILE A 152 21.65 9.35 16.27
C ILE A 152 23.15 9.61 16.27
N THR A 153 23.61 10.45 17.20
CA THR A 153 25.03 10.57 17.53
C THR A 153 25.52 9.18 17.88
N SER A 154 26.36 8.66 16.99
CA SER A 154 27.13 7.43 17.17
C SER A 154 28.20 7.61 18.24
#